data_AF-A0A5C7MNQ7-F1
#
_entry.id   AF-A0A5C7MNQ7-F1
#
_cell.length_a   1.000
_cell.length_b   1.000
_cell.length_c   1.000
_cell.angle_alpha   90.00
_cell.angle_beta   90.00
_cell.angle_gamma   90.00
#
_symmetry.space_group_name_H-M   'P 1'
#
loop_
_entity.id
_entity.type
_entity.pdbx_description
1 polymer ?
#
loop_
_entity_poly.entity_id
_entity_poly.type
_entity_poly.pdbx_seq_one_letter_code
_entity_poly.pdbx_strand_id
1 'polypeptide(L)' 'MGAPDLLQHLREAGFTVAPDDGGGIRVAPSASLAGAHRQAIRHHRAELLALLRELRPTLIAGAGRTPTP' A
#
# COMPACT_ATOMS: atom_id res chain seq x y z
N MET A 1 16.42 -1.18 0.57
CA MET A 1 15.22 -1.96 0.94
C MET A 1 14.23 -1.85 -0.21
N GLY A 2 13.52 -2.91 -0.55
CA GLY A 2 12.46 -2.84 -1.56
C GLY A 2 11.14 -2.33 -0.97
N ALA A 3 10.15 -2.05 -1.82
CA ALA A 3 8.80 -1.68 -1.40
C ALA A 3 8.10 -2.65 -0.42
N PRO A 4 8.13 -3.99 -0.60
CA PRO A 4 7.46 -4.90 0.33
C PRO A 4 8.17 -4.96 1.69
N ASP A 5 9.50 -4.85 1.69
CA ASP A 5 10.33 -4.82 2.89
C ASP A 5 10.06 -3.56 3.72
N LEU A 6 9.96 -2.39 3.06
CA LEU A 6 9.57 -1.14 3.69
C LEU A 6 8.16 -1.21 4.31
N LEU A 7 7.21 -1.86 3.63
CA LEU A 7 5.84 -2.01 4.14
C LEU A 7 5.80 -2.88 5.40
N GLN A 8 6.56 -3.98 5.41
CA GLN A 8 6.72 -4.81 6.61
C GLN A 8 7.39 -4.03 7.74
N HIS A 9 8.49 -3.32 7.46
CA HIS A 9 9.20 -2.50 8.45
C HIS A 9 8.30 -1.44 9.08
N LEU A 10 7.51 -0.72 8.26
CA LEU A 10 6.55 0.26 8.75
C LEU A 10 5.47 -0.40 9.63
N ARG A 11 4.98 -1.58 9.26
CA ARG A 11 3.96 -2.30 10.02
C ARG A 11 4.50 -2.82 11.37
N GLU A 12 5.72 -3.34 11.39
CA GLU A 12 6.43 -3.77 12.61
C GLU A 12 6.70 -2.59 13.55
N ALA A 13 7.01 -1.42 12.98
CA ALA A 13 7.14 -0.18 13.73
C ALA A 13 5.78 0.44 14.17
N GLY A 14 4.66 -0.24 13.90
CA GLY A 14 3.31 0.20 14.31
C GLY A 14 2.66 1.22 13.39
N PHE A 15 3.21 1.45 12.20
CA PHE A 15 2.61 2.32 11.19
C PHE A 15 1.63 1.54 10.30
N THR A 16 0.47 2.15 10.08
CA THR A 16 -0.52 1.70 9.11
C THR A 16 -0.23 2.36 7.77
N VAL A 17 0.00 1.55 6.73
CA VAL A 17 0.23 1.99 5.35
C VAL A 17 -0.95 1.54 4.49
N ALA A 18 -1.68 2.48 3.90
CA ALA A 18 -2.83 2.21 3.05
C ALA A 18 -2.80 3.05 1.77
N PRO A 19 -3.36 2.57 0.65
CA PRO A 19 -3.55 3.41 -0.53
C PRO A 19 -4.56 4.49 -0.19
N ASP A 20 -4.24 5.72 -0.55
CA ASP A 20 -5.17 6.85 -0.46
C ASP A 20 -5.99 6.92 -1.75
N ASP A 21 -7.27 7.31 -1.62
CA ASP A 21 -8.23 7.36 -2.74
C ASP A 21 -7.77 8.30 -3.87
N GLY A 22 -6.97 9.32 -3.54
CA GLY A 22 -6.35 10.24 -4.52
C GLY A 22 -5.14 9.67 -5.27
N GLY A 23 -4.89 8.36 -5.23
CA GLY A 23 -3.69 7.74 -5.82
C GLY A 23 -2.42 8.01 -4.99
N GLY A 24 -2.60 8.27 -3.69
CA GLY A 24 -1.52 8.48 -2.72
C GLY A 24 -1.23 7.24 -1.88
N ILE A 25 -0.28 7.38 -0.95
CA ILE A 25 -0.10 6.43 0.14
C ILE A 25 -0.32 7.20 1.43
N ARG A 26 -1.26 6.73 2.24
CA ARG A 26 -1.53 7.24 3.57
C ARG A 26 -0.75 6.41 4.58
N VAL A 27 0.01 7.10 5.43
CA VAL A 27 0.73 6.47 6.55
C VAL A 27 0.31 7.12 7.86
N ALA A 28 -0.15 6.30 8.81
CA ALA A 28 -0.61 6.73 10.12
C ALA A 28 0.06 5.90 11.24
N PRO A 29 0.47 6.50 12.38
CA PRO A 29 0.42 7.93 12.69
C PRO A 29 1.53 8.72 11.97
N SER A 30 1.16 9.79 11.27
CA SER A 30 2.11 10.62 10.52
C SER A 30 3.06 11.43 11.42
N ALA A 31 2.71 11.58 12.70
CA ALA A 31 3.51 12.28 13.72
C ALA A 31 4.80 11.52 14.08
N SER A 32 4.76 10.18 14.11
CA SER A 32 5.95 9.35 14.33
C SER A 32 6.77 9.12 13.05
N LEU A 33 6.31 9.65 11.91
CA LEU A 33 6.92 9.42 10.61
C LEU A 33 8.16 10.30 10.43
N ALA A 34 9.32 9.75 10.79
CA ALA A 34 10.63 10.39 10.60
C ALA A 34 10.91 10.74 9.12
N GLY A 35 11.79 11.72 8.89
CA GLY A 35 12.18 12.17 7.55
C GLY A 35 12.72 11.04 6.67
N ALA A 36 13.50 10.12 7.24
CA ALA A 36 14.03 8.95 6.54
C ALA A 36 12.91 8.02 6.01
N HIS A 37 11.87 7.78 6.82
CA HIS A 37 10.70 6.99 6.40
C HIS A 37 9.93 7.69 5.26
N ARG A 38 9.76 9.01 5.32
CA ARG A 38 9.12 9.78 4.24
C ARG A 38 9.90 9.69 2.93
N GLN A 39 11.23 9.78 3.01
CA GLN A 39 12.11 9.64 1.85
C GLN A 39 11.95 8.25 1.22
N ALA A 40 11.97 7.20 2.05
CA ALA A 40 11.81 5.82 1.59
C ALA A 40 10.43 5.58 0.95
N ILE A 41 9.35 6.08 1.57
CA ILE A 41 7.98 5.98 1.04
C ILE A 41 7.86 6.71 -0.30
N ARG A 42 8.49 7.90 -0.45
CA ARG A 42 8.51 8.61 -1.75
C ARG A 42 9.30 7.86 -2.81
N HIS A 43 10.47 7.34 -2.44
CA HIS A 43 11.34 6.62 -3.36
C HIS A 43 10.64 5.37 -3.92
N HIS A 44 9.95 4.62 -3.06
CA HIS A 44 9.22 3.41 -3.44
C HIS A 44 7.72 3.65 -3.65
N ARG A 45 7.27 4.89 -3.83
CA ARG A 45 5.83 5.21 -3.87
C ARG A 45 5.11 4.45 -4.97
N ALA A 46 5.69 4.42 -6.18
CA ALA A 46 5.09 3.77 -7.33
C ALA A 46 4.94 2.26 -7.11
N GLU A 47 5.99 1.60 -6.60
CA GLU A 47 5.97 0.17 -6.28
C GLU A 47 5.03 -0.16 -5.13
N LEU A 48 5.05 0.62 -4.04
CA LEU A 48 4.12 0.44 -2.92
C LEU A 48 2.67 0.60 -3.38
N LEU A 49 2.39 1.59 -4.24
CA LEU A 49 1.05 1.81 -4.77
C LEU A 49 0.62 0.69 -5.72
N ALA A 50 1.55 0.15 -6.52
CA ALA A 50 1.31 -1.02 -7.36
C ALA A 50 1.00 -2.26 -6.51
N LEU A 51 1.81 -2.55 -5.47
CA LEU A 51 1.58 -3.64 -4.52
C LEU A 51 0.25 -3.48 -3.78
N LEU A 52 -0.08 -2.27 -3.31
CA LEU A 52 -1.34 -2.00 -2.63
C LEU A 52 -2.55 -2.09 -3.56
N ARG A 53 -2.39 -1.79 -4.86
CA ARG A 53 -3.44 -1.99 -5.89
C ARG A 53 -3.58 -3.45 -6.27
N GLU A 54 -2.47 -4.18 -6.36
CA GLU A 54 -2.42 -5.61 -6.69
C GLU A 54 -2.83 -6.51 -5.52
N LEU A 55 -2.79 -6.02 -4.29
CA LEU A 55 -3.44 -6.68 -3.14
C LEU A 55 -4.97 -6.44 -3.11
N ARG A 56 -5.45 -5.41 -3.83
CA ARG A 56 -6.87 -5.00 -3.93
C ARG A 56 -7.71 -5.56 -5.10
N PRO A 57 -7.30 -6.51 -5.97
CA PRO A 57 -8.20 -7.08 -6.99
C PRO A 57 -9.14 -8.14 -6.41
N THR A 58 -8.87 -8.70 -5.23
CA THR A 58 -9.58 -9.91 -4.77
C THR A 58 -10.96 -9.66 -4.14
N LEU A 59 -11.36 -8.39 -3.94
CA LEU A 59 -12.69 -8.04 -3.41
C LEU A 59 -13.64 -7.46 -4.48
N ILE A 60 -13.17 -7.24 -5.71
CA ILE A 60 -14.00 -6.77 -6.83
C ILE A 60 -14.17 -7.81 -7.96
N ALA A 61 -13.37 -8.88 -7.98
CA ALA A 61 -13.46 -9.96 -8.95
C ALA A 61 -14.22 -11.18 -8.40
N GLY A 62 -15.38 -10.94 -7.79
CA GLY A 62 -16.28 -11.96 -7.23
C GLY A 62 -17.73 -11.89 -7.72
N ALA A 63 -18.04 -11.06 -8.72
CA ALA A 63 -19.38 -10.95 -9.29
C ALA A 63 -19.29 -10.95 -10.82
N GLY A 64 -19.25 -12.14 -11.42
CA GLY A 64 -19.20 -12.27 -12.88
C GLY A 64 -19.05 -13.69 -13.40
N ARG A 65 -19.41 -14.71 -12.62
CA ARG A 65 -19.47 -16.10 -13.10
C ARG A 65 -20.91 -16.52 -13.31
N THR A 66 -21.43 -16.26 -14.52
CA THR A 66 -22.29 -17.21 -15.26
C THR A 66 -22.20 -16.90 -16.76
N PRO A 67 -21.43 -17.68 -17.53
CA PRO A 67 -21.81 -18.01 -18.89
C PRO A 67 -22.51 -19.37 -18.84
N THR A 68 -23.85 -19.35 -18.89
CA THR A 68 -24.65 -20.55 -19.17
C THR A 68 -25.16 -20.40 -20.61
N PRO A 69 -24.78 -21.27 -21.56
CA PRO A 69 -25.44 -21.34 -22.85
C PRO A 69 -26.84 -21.98 -22.74
#